data_AF-A0A2P6AT11-F1
#
_entry.id   AF-A0A2P6AT11-F1
#
_cell.length_a   1.000
_cell.length_b   1.000
_cell.length_c   1.000
_cell.angle_alpha   90.00
_cell.angle_beta   90.00
_cell.angle_gamma   90.00
#
_symmetry.space_group_name_H-M   'P 1'
#
loop_
_entity.id
_entity.type
_entity.pdbx_description
1 polymer ?
#
loop_
_entity_poly.entity_id
_entity_poly.type
_entity_poly.pdbx_seq_one_letter_code
_entity_poly.pdbx_strand_id
1 'polypeptide(L)'
;MSIPCWIISLNPESASASALSQALNGQGVPHAFFPAVDGRQGLPPLQGRERLDERLALLRHGKLLSGSQLGCYLAHYRALQKAWDEGLPQVCILEDDVGLEPAFAAVLDSLSRLPEEVE
;
A
#
# COMPACT_ATOMS: atom_id res chain seq x y z
N MET A 1 9.88 -17.33 5.51
CA MET A 1 8.83 -17.23 4.46
C MET A 1 9.05 -15.92 3.72
N SER A 2 8.74 -15.78 2.43
CA SER A 2 8.93 -14.49 1.75
C SER A 2 7.72 -13.58 2.00
N ILE A 3 7.95 -12.35 2.49
CA ILE A 3 6.90 -11.34 2.63
C ILE A 3 6.44 -10.91 1.21
N PRO A 4 5.15 -11.06 0.85
CA PRO A 4 4.64 -10.55 -0.42
C PRO A 4 4.78 -9.03 -0.50
N CYS A 5 5.22 -8.53 -1.65
CA CYS A 5 5.38 -7.09 -1.90
C CYS A 5 4.36 -6.62 -2.93
N TRP A 6 3.57 -5.60 -2.59
CA TRP A 6 2.56 -5.01 -3.45
C TRP A 6 2.83 -3.53 -3.70
N ILE A 7 2.74 -3.11 -4.96
CA ILE A 7 2.81 -1.70 -5.36
C ILE A 7 1.39 -1.20 -5.60
N ILE A 8 0.93 -0.23 -4.80
CA ILE A 8 -0.31 0.50 -5.05
C ILE A 8 -0.07 1.47 -6.20
N SER A 9 -0.85 1.35 -7.27
CA SER A 9 -0.76 2.27 -8.41
C SER A 9 -2.11 2.47 -9.10
N LEU A 10 -2.35 3.70 -9.56
CA LEU A 10 -3.45 4.00 -10.49
C LEU A 10 -3.11 3.57 -11.92
N ASN A 11 -1.82 3.55 -12.27
CA ASN A 11 -1.33 3.19 -13.58
C ASN A 11 0.02 2.46 -13.46
N PRO A 12 0.03 1.11 -13.52
CA PRO A 12 1.23 0.30 -13.49
C PRO A 12 2.26 0.64 -14.59
N GLU A 13 1.80 1.24 -15.70
CA GLU A 13 2.65 1.65 -16.83
C GLU A 13 3.21 3.07 -16.67
N SER A 14 2.90 3.76 -15.57
CA SER A 14 3.47 5.07 -15.31
C SER A 14 4.99 5.00 -15.12
N ALA A 15 5.67 6.12 -15.37
CA ALA A 15 7.13 6.20 -15.22
C ALA A 15 7.58 5.87 -13.78
N SER A 16 6.85 6.36 -12.77
CA SER A 16 7.15 6.10 -11.35
C SER A 16 6.96 4.62 -11.00
N ALA A 17 5.80 4.05 -11.35
CA ALA A 17 5.50 2.63 -11.14
C ALA A 17 6.53 1.71 -11.82
N SER A 18 6.90 2.04 -13.07
CA SER A 18 7.90 1.31 -13.84
C SER A 18 9.29 1.41 -13.21
N ALA A 19 9.68 2.59 -12.73
CA ALA A 19 10.97 2.80 -12.06
C ALA A 19 11.06 2.00 -10.75
N LEU A 20 10.00 2.04 -9.92
CA LEU A 20 9.94 1.25 -8.70
C LEU A 20 9.97 -0.26 -8.98
N SER A 21 9.18 -0.72 -9.95
CA SER A 21 9.18 -2.14 -10.36
C SER A 21 10.56 -2.59 -10.82
N GLN A 22 11.25 -1.78 -11.64
CA GLN A 22 12.61 -2.06 -12.08
C GLN A 22 13.60 -2.09 -10.91
N ALA A 23 13.47 -1.17 -9.95
CA ALA A 23 14.32 -1.15 -8.77
C ALA A 23 14.13 -2.39 -7.88
N LEU A 24 12.88 -2.82 -7.67
CA LEU A 24 12.57 -4.06 -6.94
C LEU A 24 13.12 -5.29 -7.66
N ASN A 25 12.96 -5.35 -8.99
CA ASN A 25 13.54 -6.41 -9.82
C ASN A 25 15.08 -6.42 -9.73
N GLY A 26 15.70 -5.24 -9.73
CA GLY A 26 17.15 -5.08 -9.58
C GLY A 26 17.69 -5.59 -8.24
N GLN A 27 16.86 -5.60 -7.19
CA GLN A 27 17.17 -6.19 -5.89
C GLN A 27 16.61 -7.61 -5.69
N GLY A 28 16.00 -8.19 -6.73
CA GLY A 28 15.45 -9.55 -6.68
C GLY A 28 14.20 -9.70 -5.80
N VAL A 29 13.42 -8.64 -5.59
CA VAL A 29 12.18 -8.67 -4.79
C VAL A 29 10.97 -8.97 -5.70
N PRO A 30 10.34 -10.14 -5.57
CA PRO A 30 9.11 -10.45 -6.27
C PRO A 30 8.00 -9.51 -5.79
N HIS A 31 7.27 -8.92 -6.73
CA HIS A 31 6.20 -7.98 -6.42
C HIS A 31 5.04 -8.09 -7.40
N ALA A 32 3.89 -7.56 -6.99
CA ALA A 32 2.70 -7.44 -7.83
C ALA A 32 2.10 -6.04 -7.70
N PHE A 33 1.35 -5.62 -8.72
CA PHE A 33 0.58 -4.38 -8.63
C PHE A 33 -0.74 -4.63 -7.90
N PHE A 34 -1.08 -3.69 -7.03
CA PHE A 34 -2.37 -3.58 -6.36
C PHE A 34 -3.09 -2.32 -6.87
N PRO A 35 -4.38 -2.40 -7.23
CA PRO A 35 -5.08 -1.26 -7.79
C PRO A 35 -5.27 -0.16 -6.74
N ALA A 36 -4.82 1.05 -7.06
CA ALA A 36 -5.15 2.24 -6.27
C ALA A 36 -6.61 2.67 -6.49
N VAL A 37 -7.06 3.66 -5.72
CA VAL A 37 -8.42 4.21 -5.82
C VAL A 37 -8.34 5.68 -6.25
N ASP A 38 -8.92 6.00 -7.42
CA ASP A 38 -8.89 7.37 -7.95
C ASP A 38 -9.92 8.25 -7.25
N GLY A 39 -9.42 9.21 -6.47
CA GLY A 39 -10.24 10.23 -5.80
C GLY A 39 -10.10 11.63 -6.39
N ARG A 40 -9.47 11.80 -7.55
CA ARG A 40 -9.22 13.13 -8.14
C ARG A 40 -10.50 13.83 -8.59
N GLN A 41 -11.53 13.07 -8.92
CA GLN A 41 -12.82 13.56 -9.42
C GLN A 41 -13.91 13.67 -8.34
N GLY A 42 -13.57 13.41 -7.08
CA GLY A 42 -14.52 13.43 -5.97
C GLY A 42 -14.24 12.36 -4.92
N LEU A 43 -15.15 12.22 -3.95
CA LEU A 43 -15.03 11.17 -2.94
C LEU A 43 -15.29 9.80 -3.60
N PRO A 44 -14.29 8.88 -3.60
CA PRO A 44 -14.52 7.54 -4.10
C PRO A 44 -15.57 6.81 -3.26
N PRO A 45 -16.36 5.91 -3.87
CA PRO A 45 -17.40 5.19 -3.16
C PRO A 45 -16.80 4.18 -2.17
N LEU A 46 -17.39 4.14 -0.98
CA LEU A 46 -17.13 3.09 0.00
C LEU A 46 -17.79 1.77 -0.44
N GLN A 47 -17.15 0.65 -0.15
CA GLN A 47 -17.58 -0.69 -0.53
C GLN A 47 -17.78 -1.56 0.72
N GLY A 48 -18.83 -2.39 0.70
CA GLY A 48 -19.11 -3.36 1.75
C GLY A 48 -19.14 -2.77 3.17
N ARG A 49 -18.12 -3.09 3.96
CA ARG A 49 -17.99 -2.69 5.38
C ARG A 49 -17.11 -1.46 5.58
N GLU A 50 -16.59 -0.85 4.52
CA GLU A 50 -15.83 0.40 4.59
C GLU A 50 -16.68 1.51 5.21
N ARG A 51 -16.09 2.32 6.10
CA ARG A 51 -16.74 3.44 6.78
C ARG A 51 -15.78 4.62 6.83
N LEU A 52 -16.30 5.81 6.59
CA LEU A 52 -15.61 7.07 6.82
C LEU A 52 -16.30 7.82 7.96
N ASP A 53 -15.58 8.07 9.05
CA ASP A 53 -16.02 8.99 10.09
C ASP A 53 -15.46 10.38 9.78
N GLU A 54 -16.25 11.18 9.08
CA GLU A 54 -15.88 12.54 8.67
C GLU A 54 -15.63 13.46 9.86
N ARG A 55 -16.35 13.25 10.98
CA ARG A 55 -16.18 14.05 12.19
C ARG A 55 -14.84 13.75 12.85
N LEU A 56 -14.49 12.47 12.97
CA LEU A 56 -13.20 12.07 13.50
C LEU A 56 -12.05 12.51 12.59
N ALA A 57 -12.24 12.42 11.26
CA ALA A 57 -11.26 12.92 10.30
C ALA A 57 -11.03 14.43 10.46
N LEU A 58 -12.11 15.21 10.60
CA LEU A 58 -12.04 16.65 10.85
C LEU A 58 -11.30 16.97 12.16
N LEU A 59 -11.57 16.23 13.24
CA LEU A 59 -10.90 16.42 14.53
C LEU A 59 -9.41 16.10 14.47
N ARG A 60 -9.00 15.06 13.73
CA ARG A 60 -7.60 14.63 13.63
C ARG A 60 -6.78 15.48 12.66
N HIS A 61 -7.37 15.89 11.55
CA HIS A 61 -6.65 16.56 10.46
C HIS A 61 -6.95 18.06 10.35
N GLY A 62 -7.90 18.58 11.13
CA GLY A 62 -8.36 19.98 11.06
C GLY A 62 -9.12 20.33 9.78
N LYS A 63 -9.38 19.35 8.91
CA LYS A 63 -10.12 19.48 7.65
C LYS A 63 -10.78 18.16 7.27
N LEU A 64 -11.80 18.24 6.41
CA LEU A 64 -12.33 17.05 5.73
C LEU A 64 -11.26 16.45 4.82
N LEU A 65 -11.30 15.14 4.65
CA LEU A 65 -10.43 14.46 3.68
C LEU A 65 -10.83 14.87 2.26
N SER A 66 -9.84 15.14 1.42
CA SER A 66 -10.09 15.25 -0.02
C SER A 66 -10.38 13.87 -0.61
N GLY A 67 -10.97 13.85 -1.82
CA GLY A 67 -11.16 12.60 -2.57
C GLY A 67 -9.86 11.82 -2.74
N SER A 68 -8.77 12.48 -3.13
CA SER A 68 -7.46 11.82 -3.26
C SER A 68 -6.95 11.23 -1.95
N GLN A 69 -7.14 11.93 -0.82
CA GLN A 69 -6.77 11.39 0.49
C GLN A 69 -7.60 10.15 0.84
N LEU A 70 -8.92 10.22 0.62
CA LEU A 70 -9.78 9.05 0.82
C LEU A 70 -9.39 7.89 -0.10
N GLY A 71 -9.04 8.17 -1.35
CA GLY A 71 -8.55 7.17 -2.30
C GLY A 71 -7.29 6.45 -1.81
N CYS A 72 -6.29 7.19 -1.33
CA CYS A 72 -5.08 6.60 -0.72
C CYS A 72 -5.42 5.72 0.49
N TYR A 73 -6.28 6.19 1.41
CA TYR A 73 -6.73 5.38 2.56
C TYR A 73 -7.44 4.09 2.14
N LEU A 74 -8.34 4.17 1.15
CA LEU A 74 -9.07 3.01 0.67
C LEU A 74 -8.18 2.01 -0.04
N ALA A 75 -7.20 2.46 -0.84
CA ALA A 75 -6.25 1.57 -1.50
C ALA A 75 -5.48 0.73 -0.47
N HIS A 76 -4.93 1.37 0.56
CA HIS A 76 -4.24 0.70 1.65
C HIS A 76 -5.17 -0.22 2.46
N TYR A 77 -6.37 0.25 2.81
CA TYR A 77 -7.34 -0.55 3.55
C TYR A 77 -7.69 -1.83 2.79
N ARG A 78 -7.91 -1.74 1.47
CA ARG A 78 -8.23 -2.89 0.62
C ARG A 78 -7.05 -3.84 0.47
N ALA A 79 -5.83 -3.32 0.36
CA ALA A 79 -4.62 -4.14 0.36
C ALA A 79 -4.51 -4.92 1.68
N LEU A 80 -4.61 -4.24 2.83
CA LEU A 80 -4.59 -4.90 4.14
C LEU A 80 -5.72 -5.93 4.31
N GLN A 81 -6.94 -5.60 3.87
CA GLN A 81 -8.07 -6.53 3.90
C GLN A 81 -7.81 -7.77 3.05
N LYS A 82 -7.26 -7.61 1.84
CA LYS A 82 -6.86 -8.74 0.99
C LYS A 82 -5.82 -9.62 1.68
N ALA A 83 -4.78 -9.01 2.26
CA ALA A 83 -3.74 -9.76 2.97
C ALA A 83 -4.32 -10.56 4.15
N TRP A 84 -5.22 -9.93 4.91
CA TRP A 84 -5.96 -10.59 5.99
C TRP A 84 -6.82 -11.76 5.50
N ASP A 85 -7.59 -11.55 4.44
CA ASP A 85 -8.49 -12.58 3.88
C ASP A 85 -7.70 -13.78 3.30
N GLU A 86 -6.49 -13.54 2.79
CA GLU A 86 -5.55 -14.56 2.32
C GLU A 86 -4.76 -15.24 3.45
N GLY A 87 -4.93 -14.81 4.70
CA GLY A 87 -4.20 -15.34 5.85
C GLY A 87 -2.71 -15.03 5.80
N LEU A 88 -2.32 -13.94 5.15
CA LEU A 88 -0.92 -13.50 5.11
C LEU A 88 -0.54 -12.93 6.49
N PRO A 89 0.47 -13.50 7.17
CA PRO A 89 0.92 -12.96 8.45
C PRO A 89 1.58 -11.58 8.26
N GLN A 90 2.19 -11.35 7.10
CA GLN A 90 2.94 -10.13 6.79
C GLN A 90 2.75 -9.77 5.32
N VAL A 91 2.75 -8.46 5.02
CA VAL A 91 2.73 -7.92 3.67
C VAL A 91 3.51 -6.61 3.61
N CYS A 92 4.27 -6.41 2.54
CA CYS A 92 4.91 -5.14 2.23
C CYS A 92 4.06 -4.39 1.20
N ILE A 93 3.62 -3.18 1.54
CA ILE A 93 2.80 -2.33 0.67
C ILE A 93 3.61 -1.06 0.39
N LEU A 94 3.82 -0.75 -0.88
CA LEU A 94 4.55 0.42 -1.37
C LEU A 94 3.63 1.25 -2.26
N GLU A 95 3.72 2.58 -2.17
CA GLU A 95 3.14 3.48 -3.18
C GLU A 95 4.05 3.54 -4.41
N ASP A 96 3.50 3.80 -5.60
CA ASP A 96 4.24 3.80 -6.86
C ASP A 96 5.22 4.97 -7.05
N ASP A 97 5.20 5.97 -6.16
CA ASP A 97 6.03 7.17 -6.20
C ASP A 97 7.21 7.15 -5.23
N VAL A 98 7.49 6.00 -4.59
CA VAL A 98 8.63 5.85 -3.68
C VAL A 98 9.94 5.52 -4.41
N GLY A 99 11.05 5.97 -3.84
CA GLY A 99 12.40 5.53 -4.22
C GLY A 99 12.83 4.31 -3.42
N LEU A 100 13.45 3.32 -4.07
CA LEU A 100 13.93 2.11 -3.41
C LEU A 100 15.41 2.23 -3.02
N GLU A 101 15.71 2.15 -1.73
CA GLU A 101 17.09 2.17 -1.22
C GLU A 101 17.83 0.86 -1.50
N PRO A 102 19.16 0.86 -1.74
CA PRO A 102 19.92 -0.33 -2.13
C PRO A 102 19.86 -1.54 -1.18
N ALA A 103 19.56 -1.31 0.11
CA ALA A 103 19.49 -2.36 1.13
C ALA A 103 18.07 -2.89 1.38
N PHE A 104 17.07 -2.44 0.62
CA PHE A 104 15.67 -2.76 0.88
C PHE A 104 15.40 -4.26 0.93
N ALA A 105 15.89 -5.04 -0.04
CA ALA A 105 15.68 -6.49 -0.07
C ALA A 105 16.26 -7.19 1.17
N ALA A 106 17.45 -6.77 1.63
CA ALA A 106 18.09 -7.33 2.81
C ALA A 106 17.31 -7.00 4.10
N VAL A 107 16.74 -5.79 4.19
CA VAL A 107 15.89 -5.40 5.31
C VAL A 107 14.59 -6.21 5.29
N LEU A 108 13.92 -6.33 4.14
CA LEU A 108 12.68 -7.09 4.01
C LEU A 108 12.87 -8.57 4.37
N ASP A 109 13.96 -9.18 3.92
CA ASP A 109 14.36 -10.53 4.28
C ASP A 109 14.65 -10.69 5.78
N SER A 110 15.27 -9.69 6.41
CA SER A 110 15.49 -9.69 7.87
C SER A 110 14.19 -9.60 8.65
N LEU A 111 13.24 -8.76 8.21
CA LEU A 111 11.90 -8.64 8.81
C LEU A 111 11.13 -9.96 8.76
N SER A 112 11.28 -10.73 7.67
CA SER A 112 10.61 -12.02 7.49
C SER A 112 11.04 -13.13 8.45
N ARG A 113 12.08 -12.87 9.26
CA ARG A 113 12.68 -13.79 10.22
C ARG A 113 12.54 -13.29 11.66
N LEU A 114 11.89 -12.15 11.86
CA LEU A 114 11.63 -11.66 13.22
C LEU A 114 10.74 -12.67 13.96
N PRO A 115 10.98 -12.90 15.26
CA PRO A 115 10.09 -13.71 16.08
C PRO A 115 8.69 -13.07 16.16
N GLU A 116 7.64 -13.90 16.27
CA GLU A 116 6.25 -13.42 16.41
C GLU A 116 6.08 -12.52 17.66
N GLU A 117 6.94 -12.68 18.67
CA GLU A 117 6.88 -11.91 19.92
C GLU A 117 7.41 -10.46 19.79
N VAL A 118 7.90 -10.07 18.61
CA VAL A 118 8.53 -8.75 18.36
C VAL A 118 7.60 -7.78 17.58
N GLU A 119 6.36 -8.16 17.29
CA GLU A 119 5.35 -7.26 16.69
C GLU A 119 4.64 -6.34 17.70
#